data_AF-A0A9E5RWR7-F1
#
_entry.id   AF-A0A9E5RWR7-F1
#
_cell.length_a   1.000
_cell.length_b   1.000
_cell.length_c   1.000
_cell.angle_alpha   90.00
_cell.angle_beta   90.00
_cell.angle_gamma   90.00
#
_symmetry.space_group_name_H-M   'P 1'
#
loop_
_entity.id
_entity.type
_entity.pdbx_description
1 polymer ?
#
loop_
_entity_poly.entity_id
_entity_poly.type
_entity_poly.pdbx_seq_one_letter_code
_entity_poly.pdbx_strand_id
1 'polypeptide(L)'
;MLLTTLNTSLERNDIAQTHPHGVWIWNLSKIRNDYLDKLVECQIKRVYLKVFDGKRSGVLNPTFWDWQCSTAIINTFKSRGIEVYGWGYHYGTSDVDAQVEKVKQALDCGLDGYIVDVEAEVEDISTHPNVDKLLSELRSLVKEGRFGYTSFGYPEFHPNVPWKILDKHCDLAFPQIYFEKFRFKATNQEEVQECIKSHKRLGLTKPILPIFGSESDAKQPASASELKFYLTSFPGSSIWRVPNSGESGEAWNLKYDSRGMVEIGGIEASDFELPALTRILRQGTKGEDVKALQRVLNALGFNAGVVDGDFGENTEAAVRAFQARAGITIDGEVGPQTWKTLDPNAPKSIIPVEKGITARLADFAEDEAAKNLRWTGVSSEAEKYLKIFREPMFRLGHIGMMPVLYDWCAAFVNYCCEKVGIDIPDIPQGFSASMALVESWKFWAKKNGYWYSKGSIVPQRGDIVVFDWQRNNSQLDHIGIVRGYTPGSSTIQTSEGNKGNISGNFTRNMADVAGFIRIS
;
A
#
# COMPACT_ATOMS: atom_id res chain seq x y z
N MET A 1 -28.61 -15.61 -13.97
CA MET A 1 -28.64 -15.26 -15.40
C MET A 1 -28.58 -13.73 -15.45
N LEU A 2 -27.51 -13.01 -15.80
CA LEU A 2 -26.18 -13.29 -16.33
C LEU A 2 -25.12 -12.63 -15.42
N LEU A 3 -24.07 -13.38 -15.05
CA LEU A 3 -22.77 -12.83 -14.66
C LEU A 3 -21.76 -13.64 -15.47
N THR A 4 -21.72 -13.36 -16.77
CA THR A 4 -20.72 -13.92 -17.67
C THR A 4 -19.44 -13.10 -17.50
N THR A 5 -18.42 -13.77 -17.01
CA THR A 5 -17.04 -13.62 -17.48
C THR A 5 -17.01 -13.15 -18.93
N LEU A 6 -16.17 -12.15 -19.25
CA LEU A 6 -15.81 -11.77 -20.63
C LEU A 6 -15.25 -13.00 -21.35
N ASN A 7 -16.10 -13.83 -21.96
CA ASN A 7 -15.72 -15.15 -22.46
C ASN A 7 -16.15 -15.41 -23.91
N THR A 8 -16.60 -14.39 -24.64
CA THR A 8 -16.74 -14.48 -26.10
C THR A 8 -15.66 -13.64 -26.78
N SER A 9 -15.07 -14.17 -27.85
CA SER A 9 -14.13 -13.42 -28.70
C SER A 9 -14.80 -12.25 -29.43
N LEU A 10 -16.13 -12.29 -29.58
CA LEU A 10 -16.93 -11.27 -30.24
C LEU A 10 -17.07 -9.98 -29.39
N GLU A 11 -17.44 -10.08 -28.11
CA GLU A 11 -17.56 -8.89 -27.25
C GLU A 11 -16.21 -8.16 -27.02
N ARG A 12 -15.11 -8.92 -26.98
CA ARG A 12 -13.75 -8.34 -26.92
C ARG A 12 -13.39 -7.58 -28.20
N ASN A 13 -13.83 -8.08 -29.35
CA ASN A 13 -13.63 -7.41 -30.64
C ASN A 13 -14.50 -6.15 -30.75
N ASP A 14 -15.73 -6.17 -30.23
CA ASP A 14 -16.62 -5.00 -30.24
C ASP A 14 -16.06 -3.86 -29.38
N ILE A 15 -15.57 -4.14 -28.17
CA ILE A 15 -14.93 -3.13 -27.32
C ILE A 15 -13.64 -2.59 -27.95
N ALA A 16 -12.81 -3.45 -28.54
CA ALA A 16 -11.58 -3.02 -29.22
C ALA A 16 -11.87 -2.13 -30.44
N GLN A 17 -12.99 -2.35 -31.13
CA GLN A 17 -13.42 -1.55 -32.27
C GLN A 17 -14.02 -0.20 -31.84
N THR A 18 -14.78 -0.15 -30.74
CA THR A 18 -15.41 1.09 -30.26
C THR A 18 -14.51 1.94 -29.36
N HIS A 19 -13.56 1.31 -28.67
CA HIS A 19 -12.60 1.94 -27.77
C HIS A 19 -11.19 1.43 -28.07
N PRO A 20 -10.48 2.04 -29.04
CA PRO A 20 -9.11 1.68 -29.30
C PRO A 20 -8.18 1.96 -28.12
N HIS A 21 -7.08 1.22 -28.09
CA HIS A 21 -5.96 1.46 -27.19
C HIS A 21 -5.38 2.87 -27.33
N GLY A 22 -4.88 3.40 -26.22
CA GLY A 22 -4.27 4.73 -26.22
C GLY A 22 -3.10 4.90 -25.28
N VAL A 23 -2.44 6.05 -25.42
CA VAL A 23 -1.26 6.42 -24.63
C VAL A 23 -1.46 7.77 -23.96
N TRP A 24 -1.11 7.86 -22.68
CA TRP A 24 -1.17 9.10 -21.92
C TRP A 24 0.12 9.90 -22.05
N ILE A 25 -0.02 11.20 -22.33
CA ILE A 25 1.06 12.14 -22.60
C ILE A 25 0.94 13.31 -21.62
N TRP A 26 1.91 13.42 -20.72
CA TRP A 26 2.00 14.52 -19.76
C TRP A 26 2.62 15.79 -20.36
N ASN A 27 3.74 15.65 -21.08
CA ASN A 27 4.45 16.78 -21.67
C ASN A 27 5.00 16.44 -23.05
N LEU A 28 4.30 16.90 -24.09
CA LEU A 28 4.60 16.72 -25.50
C LEU A 28 5.95 17.35 -25.89
N SER A 29 6.31 18.50 -25.30
CA SER A 29 7.59 19.19 -25.60
C SER A 29 8.83 18.42 -25.11
N LYS A 30 8.62 17.46 -24.21
CA LYS A 30 9.66 16.60 -23.64
C LYS A 30 9.74 15.24 -24.31
N ILE A 31 9.06 15.08 -25.43
CA ILE A 31 9.03 13.83 -26.19
C ILE A 31 9.79 14.04 -27.51
N ARG A 32 10.46 12.98 -27.98
CA ARG A 32 11.22 12.96 -29.25
C ARG A 32 10.35 13.39 -30.45
N ASN A 33 10.97 14.08 -31.40
CA ASN A 33 10.27 14.70 -32.54
C ASN A 33 9.60 13.69 -33.50
N ASP A 34 10.09 12.45 -33.56
CA ASP A 34 9.56 11.33 -34.35
C ASP A 34 8.55 10.47 -33.56
N TYR A 35 8.19 10.85 -32.33
CA TYR A 35 7.31 10.05 -31.48
C TYR A 35 5.95 9.76 -32.12
N LEU A 36 5.43 10.73 -32.85
CA LEU A 36 4.17 10.57 -33.51
C LEU A 36 4.23 9.55 -34.67
N ASP A 37 5.38 9.39 -35.31
CA ASP A 37 5.59 8.30 -36.27
C ASP A 37 5.65 6.94 -35.56
N LYS A 38 6.25 6.90 -34.37
CA LYS A 38 6.24 5.69 -33.51
C LYS A 38 4.85 5.29 -33.05
N LEU A 39 3.97 6.24 -32.74
CA LEU A 39 2.57 5.93 -32.41
C LEU A 39 1.87 5.25 -33.59
N VAL A 40 2.11 5.72 -34.82
CA VAL A 40 1.57 5.12 -36.05
C VAL A 40 2.15 3.73 -36.30
N GLU A 41 3.46 3.54 -36.15
CA GLU A 41 4.14 2.24 -36.26
C GLU A 41 3.54 1.21 -35.27
N CYS A 42 3.32 1.64 -34.03
CA CYS A 42 2.69 0.83 -32.97
C CYS A 42 1.17 0.68 -33.12
N GLN A 43 0.59 1.23 -34.19
CA GLN A 43 -0.85 1.21 -34.48
C GLN A 43 -1.71 1.80 -33.35
N ILE A 44 -1.15 2.72 -32.57
CA ILE A 44 -1.90 3.47 -31.57
C ILE A 44 -2.91 4.37 -32.29
N LYS A 45 -4.17 4.31 -31.87
CA LYS A 45 -5.26 5.10 -32.48
C LYS A 45 -5.74 6.22 -31.59
N ARG A 46 -5.24 6.33 -30.35
CA ARG A 46 -5.65 7.36 -29.40
C ARG A 46 -4.51 7.85 -28.53
N VAL A 47 -4.50 9.14 -28.22
CA VAL A 47 -3.66 9.73 -27.18
C VAL A 47 -4.50 10.53 -26.19
N TYR A 48 -4.04 10.58 -24.95
CA TYR A 48 -4.59 11.40 -23.87
C TYR A 48 -3.57 12.46 -23.50
N LEU A 49 -3.80 13.69 -23.93
CA LEU A 49 -2.87 14.81 -23.76
C LEU A 49 -3.23 15.62 -22.52
N LYS A 50 -2.25 15.94 -21.68
CA LYS A 50 -2.49 16.84 -20.53
C LYS A 50 -2.70 18.25 -21.07
N VAL A 51 -3.90 18.78 -20.95
CA VAL A 51 -4.26 20.09 -21.54
C VAL A 51 -4.69 21.11 -20.49
N PHE A 52 -4.95 20.64 -19.28
CA PHE A 52 -5.56 21.42 -18.23
C PHE A 52 -4.99 21.02 -16.87
N ASP A 53 -4.88 22.00 -15.98
CA ASP A 53 -4.65 21.78 -14.56
C ASP A 53 -5.56 22.70 -13.76
N GLY A 54 -6.37 22.12 -12.88
CA GLY A 54 -7.06 22.87 -11.84
C GLY A 54 -6.07 23.43 -10.82
N LYS A 55 -6.56 23.87 -9.66
CA LYS A 55 -5.69 24.32 -8.57
C LYS A 55 -6.19 23.79 -7.23
N ARG A 56 -5.26 23.29 -6.40
CA ARG A 56 -5.53 22.83 -5.04
C ARG A 56 -5.90 23.95 -4.05
N SER A 57 -5.61 25.22 -4.36
CA SER A 57 -5.92 26.36 -3.48
C SER A 57 -6.46 27.57 -4.24
N GLY A 58 -7.43 28.26 -3.64
CA GLY A 58 -8.15 29.42 -4.21
C GLY A 58 -7.32 30.69 -4.43
N VAL A 59 -6.00 30.59 -4.52
CA VAL A 59 -5.07 31.70 -4.81
C VAL A 59 -4.61 31.68 -6.27
N LEU A 60 -4.76 30.54 -6.96
CA LEU A 60 -4.33 30.37 -8.35
C LEU A 60 -5.54 30.00 -9.23
N ASN A 61 -5.54 30.48 -10.47
CA ASN A 61 -6.61 30.20 -11.43
C ASN A 61 -6.39 28.85 -12.15
N PRO A 62 -7.47 28.11 -12.46
CA PRO A 62 -7.43 27.00 -13.40
C PRO A 62 -6.71 27.38 -14.69
N THR A 63 -5.86 26.50 -15.19
CA THR A 63 -4.95 26.81 -16.30
C THR A 63 -5.14 25.86 -17.47
N PHE A 64 -5.45 26.42 -18.63
CA PHE A 64 -5.36 25.75 -19.92
C PHE A 64 -3.92 25.87 -20.48
N TRP A 65 -3.37 24.79 -21.02
CA TRP A 65 -2.00 24.74 -21.54
C TRP A 65 -1.99 24.83 -23.08
N ASP A 66 -2.13 26.05 -23.59
CA ASP A 66 -2.13 26.38 -25.02
C ASP A 66 -0.85 25.96 -25.77
N TRP A 67 0.29 25.95 -25.07
CA TRP A 67 1.57 25.47 -25.62
C TRP A 67 1.58 23.96 -25.91
N GLN A 68 0.70 23.18 -25.28
CA GLN A 68 0.57 21.74 -25.51
C GLN A 68 -0.68 21.40 -26.31
N CYS A 69 -1.73 22.20 -26.20
CA CYS A 69 -3.00 21.99 -26.88
C CYS A 69 -3.30 23.20 -27.76
N SER A 70 -3.13 23.04 -29.07
CA SER A 70 -3.53 24.02 -30.07
C SER A 70 -4.11 23.31 -31.29
N THR A 71 -4.94 23.99 -32.07
CA THR A 71 -5.53 23.41 -33.30
C THR A 71 -4.47 22.81 -34.23
N ALA A 72 -3.29 23.43 -34.34
CA ALA A 72 -2.19 22.91 -35.14
C ALA A 72 -1.61 21.59 -34.58
N ILE A 73 -1.41 21.52 -33.26
CA ILE A 73 -0.94 20.29 -32.59
C ILE A 73 -1.98 19.17 -32.77
N ILE A 74 -3.25 19.45 -32.47
CA ILE A 74 -4.33 18.46 -32.58
C ILE A 74 -4.46 17.95 -34.02
N ASN A 75 -4.43 18.85 -35.01
CA ASN A 75 -4.46 18.46 -36.42
C ASN A 75 -3.27 17.61 -36.84
N THR A 76 -2.11 17.78 -36.20
CA THR A 76 -0.91 16.96 -36.47
C THR A 76 -1.16 15.49 -36.11
N PHE A 77 -1.78 15.21 -34.96
CA PHE A 77 -2.21 13.85 -34.59
C PHE A 77 -3.33 13.34 -35.50
N LYS A 78 -4.36 14.15 -35.74
CA LYS A 78 -5.53 13.76 -36.54
C LYS A 78 -5.17 13.43 -37.99
N SER A 79 -4.20 14.14 -38.59
CA SER A 79 -3.69 13.86 -39.93
C SER A 79 -3.09 12.46 -40.08
N ARG A 80 -2.76 11.81 -38.96
CA ARG A 80 -2.21 10.45 -38.89
C ARG A 80 -3.22 9.43 -38.37
N GLY A 81 -4.50 9.80 -38.31
CA GLY A 81 -5.58 8.92 -37.89
C GLY A 81 -5.56 8.59 -36.40
N ILE A 82 -5.04 9.50 -35.56
CA ILE A 82 -4.99 9.36 -34.10
C ILE A 82 -6.03 10.29 -33.47
N GLU A 83 -6.90 9.73 -32.64
CA GLU A 83 -7.83 10.48 -31.80
C GLU A 83 -7.08 11.17 -30.66
N VAL A 84 -7.46 12.42 -30.34
CA VAL A 84 -6.82 13.18 -29.26
C VAL A 84 -7.82 13.54 -28.18
N TYR A 85 -7.65 12.96 -27.00
CA TYR A 85 -8.42 13.28 -25.82
C TYR A 85 -7.61 14.24 -24.96
N GLY A 86 -8.25 15.27 -24.41
CA GLY A 86 -7.64 16.08 -23.37
C GLY A 86 -7.81 15.42 -22.01
N TRP A 87 -6.91 15.66 -21.08
CA TRP A 87 -7.13 15.36 -19.68
C TRP A 87 -6.56 16.44 -18.77
N GLY A 88 -7.03 16.49 -17.52
CA GLY A 88 -6.60 17.47 -16.55
C GLY A 88 -7.02 17.17 -15.11
N TYR A 89 -6.29 17.72 -14.14
CA TYR A 89 -6.60 17.50 -12.72
C TYR A 89 -7.75 18.40 -12.28
N HIS A 90 -8.71 17.82 -11.57
CA HIS A 90 -9.83 18.52 -10.95
C HIS A 90 -9.87 18.19 -9.45
N TYR A 91 -9.82 19.22 -8.62
CA TYR A 91 -9.59 19.08 -7.18
C TYR A 91 -10.87 19.25 -6.33
N GLY A 92 -12.06 19.24 -6.95
CA GLY A 92 -13.34 19.43 -6.25
C GLY A 92 -13.62 20.87 -5.76
N THR A 93 -12.89 21.85 -6.28
CA THR A 93 -12.99 23.27 -5.90
C THR A 93 -14.25 23.94 -6.44
N SER A 94 -14.66 25.04 -5.80
CA SER A 94 -15.93 25.76 -6.07
C SER A 94 -15.92 26.63 -7.34
N ASP A 95 -14.75 26.85 -7.95
CA ASP A 95 -14.54 27.65 -9.16
C ASP A 95 -14.91 26.91 -10.45
N VAL A 96 -16.02 26.15 -10.41
CA VAL A 96 -16.46 25.23 -11.48
C VAL A 96 -16.54 25.95 -12.84
N ASP A 97 -17.18 27.11 -12.90
CA ASP A 97 -17.41 27.84 -14.15
C ASP A 97 -16.08 28.24 -14.83
N ALA A 98 -15.07 28.61 -14.03
CA ALA A 98 -13.74 28.96 -14.53
C ALA A 98 -13.01 27.72 -15.07
N GLN A 99 -13.14 26.57 -14.40
CA GLN A 99 -12.59 25.31 -14.90
C GLN A 99 -13.27 24.89 -16.22
N VAL A 100 -14.60 24.98 -16.30
CA VAL A 100 -15.37 24.67 -17.50
C VAL A 100 -14.96 25.57 -18.67
N GLU A 101 -14.73 26.87 -18.43
CA GLU A 101 -14.22 27.79 -19.46
C GLU A 101 -12.86 27.35 -20.02
N LYS A 102 -11.92 26.93 -19.15
CA LYS A 102 -10.59 26.47 -19.59
C LYS A 102 -10.64 25.13 -20.30
N VAL A 103 -11.48 24.20 -19.86
CA VAL A 103 -11.68 22.94 -20.57
C VAL A 103 -12.35 23.18 -21.92
N LYS A 104 -13.28 24.14 -22.02
CA LYS A 104 -13.86 24.56 -23.30
C LYS A 104 -12.79 25.10 -24.26
N GLN A 105 -11.86 25.95 -23.79
CA GLN A 105 -10.72 26.41 -24.61
C GLN A 105 -9.89 25.23 -25.15
N ALA A 106 -9.66 24.20 -24.33
CA ALA A 106 -9.01 22.98 -24.80
C ALA A 106 -9.84 22.23 -25.84
N LEU A 107 -11.15 22.07 -25.63
CA LEU A 107 -12.06 21.42 -26.57
C LEU A 107 -12.13 22.16 -27.92
N ASP A 108 -12.11 23.50 -27.90
CA ASP A 108 -12.13 24.37 -29.08
C ASP A 108 -10.87 24.21 -29.96
N CYS A 109 -9.78 23.64 -29.42
CA CYS A 109 -8.62 23.23 -30.22
C CYS A 109 -8.90 22.01 -31.11
N GLY A 110 -10.09 21.41 -30.99
CA GLY A 110 -10.54 20.29 -31.81
C GLY A 110 -10.33 18.92 -31.16
N LEU A 111 -10.29 18.83 -29.82
CA LEU A 111 -10.20 17.54 -29.13
C LEU A 111 -11.38 16.62 -29.45
N ASP A 112 -11.12 15.32 -29.43
CA ASP A 112 -12.11 14.27 -29.66
C ASP A 112 -12.92 13.92 -28.42
N GLY A 113 -12.33 14.06 -27.24
CA GLY A 113 -12.94 13.79 -25.94
C GLY A 113 -12.16 14.42 -24.80
N TYR A 114 -12.65 14.25 -23.58
CA TYR A 114 -12.02 14.80 -22.38
C TYR A 114 -12.13 13.85 -21.19
N ILE A 115 -11.05 13.71 -20.43
CA ILE A 115 -11.00 12.88 -19.23
C ILE A 115 -10.68 13.74 -18.01
N VAL A 116 -11.55 13.70 -16.99
CA VAL A 116 -11.26 14.34 -15.70
C VAL A 116 -10.34 13.44 -14.88
N ASP A 117 -9.31 13.99 -14.27
CA ASP A 117 -8.46 13.30 -13.30
C ASP A 117 -8.79 13.80 -11.90
N VAL A 118 -9.28 12.89 -11.05
CA VAL A 118 -9.69 13.19 -9.68
C VAL A 118 -9.02 12.22 -8.71
N GLU A 119 -8.37 12.76 -7.67
CA GLU A 119 -7.61 11.98 -6.69
C GLU A 119 -8.12 12.21 -5.25
N ALA A 120 -7.23 12.22 -4.26
CA ALA A 120 -7.58 12.23 -2.84
C ALA A 120 -8.35 13.50 -2.41
N GLU A 121 -8.27 14.59 -3.16
CA GLU A 121 -8.92 15.86 -2.83
C GLU A 121 -10.44 15.78 -2.90
N VAL A 122 -10.98 14.94 -3.77
CA VAL A 122 -12.44 14.74 -3.88
C VAL A 122 -12.98 13.72 -2.87
N GLU A 123 -12.13 13.16 -2.00
CA GLU A 123 -12.58 12.37 -0.85
C GLU A 123 -13.25 13.23 0.23
N ASP A 124 -13.01 14.54 0.24
CA ASP A 124 -13.80 15.43 1.07
C ASP A 124 -15.23 15.54 0.48
N ILE A 125 -16.19 14.95 1.19
CA ILE A 125 -17.61 14.89 0.80
C ILE A 125 -18.19 16.29 0.55
N SER A 126 -17.67 17.34 1.22
CA SER A 126 -18.12 18.71 0.98
C SER A 126 -17.84 19.21 -0.44
N THR A 127 -16.91 18.59 -1.16
CA THR A 127 -16.57 18.92 -2.55
C THR A 127 -17.50 18.25 -3.58
N HIS A 128 -18.25 17.22 -3.20
CA HIS A 128 -19.06 16.42 -4.12
C HIS A 128 -20.09 17.22 -4.92
N PRO A 129 -20.78 18.24 -4.38
CA PRO A 129 -21.64 19.11 -5.17
C PRO A 129 -20.90 19.86 -6.29
N ASN A 130 -19.65 20.29 -6.03
CA ASN A 130 -18.83 20.94 -7.06
C ASN A 130 -18.42 19.94 -8.15
N VAL A 131 -18.10 18.71 -7.77
CA VAL A 131 -17.80 17.63 -8.72
C VAL A 131 -19.03 17.29 -9.57
N ASP A 132 -20.22 17.13 -8.98
CA ASP A 132 -21.48 16.88 -9.71
C ASP A 132 -21.79 18.00 -10.70
N LYS A 133 -21.63 19.26 -10.28
CA LYS A 133 -21.81 20.44 -11.14
C LYS A 133 -20.82 20.45 -12.30
N LEU A 134 -19.53 20.29 -12.00
CA LEU A 134 -18.45 20.27 -13.00
C LEU A 134 -18.70 19.19 -14.06
N LEU A 135 -19.00 17.97 -13.65
CA LEU A 135 -19.22 16.87 -14.57
C LEU A 135 -20.49 17.07 -15.41
N SER A 136 -21.56 17.61 -14.82
CA SER A 136 -22.79 17.95 -15.54
C SER A 136 -22.55 19.00 -16.63
N GLU A 137 -21.75 20.03 -16.34
CA GLU A 137 -21.44 21.08 -17.31
C GLU A 137 -20.52 20.57 -18.41
N LEU A 138 -19.43 19.88 -18.05
CA LEU A 138 -18.49 19.30 -19.01
C LEU A 138 -19.16 18.25 -19.91
N ARG A 139 -20.09 17.45 -19.37
CA ARG A 139 -20.89 16.48 -20.14
C ARG A 139 -21.58 17.14 -21.33
N SER A 140 -22.09 18.36 -21.17
CA SER A 140 -22.77 19.08 -22.26
C SER A 140 -21.83 19.55 -23.38
N LEU A 141 -20.53 19.64 -23.10
CA LEU A 141 -19.50 20.10 -24.04
C LEU A 141 -18.80 18.97 -24.79
N VAL A 142 -18.75 17.78 -24.20
CA VAL A 142 -18.05 16.61 -24.74
C VAL A 142 -19.04 15.72 -25.49
N LYS A 143 -18.62 15.14 -26.62
CA LYS A 143 -19.46 14.21 -27.40
C LYS A 143 -19.79 12.95 -26.59
N GLU A 144 -20.99 12.42 -26.80
CA GLU A 144 -21.42 11.15 -26.18
C GLU A 144 -20.45 10.01 -26.53
N GLY A 145 -20.18 9.15 -25.55
CA GLY A 145 -19.19 8.07 -25.65
C GLY A 145 -17.73 8.51 -25.52
N ARG A 146 -17.46 9.80 -25.26
CA ARG A 146 -16.10 10.38 -25.27
C ARG A 146 -15.75 11.20 -24.02
N PHE A 147 -16.60 11.19 -23.00
CA PHE A 147 -16.31 11.82 -21.71
C PHE A 147 -15.96 10.74 -20.68
N GLY A 148 -14.89 10.92 -19.93
CA GLY A 148 -14.46 9.92 -18.95
C GLY A 148 -13.87 10.51 -17.69
N TYR A 149 -13.55 9.64 -16.75
CA TYR A 149 -12.78 9.98 -15.57
C TYR A 149 -11.62 8.99 -15.35
N THR A 150 -10.55 9.46 -14.73
CA THR A 150 -9.48 8.62 -14.16
C THR A 150 -9.37 8.90 -12.66
N SER A 151 -9.09 7.86 -11.89
CA SER A 151 -8.86 7.91 -10.44
C SER A 151 -8.18 6.63 -9.97
N PHE A 152 -8.09 6.43 -8.65
CA PHE A 152 -7.47 5.26 -8.02
C PHE A 152 -8.00 3.93 -8.57
N GLY A 153 -7.11 2.95 -8.70
CA GLY A 153 -7.47 1.61 -9.21
C GLY A 153 -8.39 0.80 -8.27
N TYR A 154 -8.44 1.11 -6.98
CA TYR A 154 -9.19 0.32 -5.99
C TYR A 154 -10.12 1.23 -5.17
N PRO A 155 -11.39 1.37 -5.61
CA PRO A 155 -12.36 2.23 -4.95
C PRO A 155 -12.59 1.92 -3.46
N GLU A 156 -12.36 0.68 -3.04
CA GLU A 156 -12.50 0.24 -1.64
C GLU A 156 -11.47 0.91 -0.70
N PHE A 157 -10.29 1.29 -1.20
CA PHE A 157 -9.31 2.07 -0.41
C PHE A 157 -9.62 3.57 -0.40
N HIS A 158 -10.50 4.01 -1.30
CA HIS A 158 -10.87 5.40 -1.51
C HIS A 158 -12.41 5.55 -1.49
N PRO A 159 -13.09 5.11 -0.41
CA PRO A 159 -14.55 4.97 -0.40
C PRO A 159 -15.29 6.31 -0.51
N ASN A 160 -14.61 7.42 -0.20
CA ASN A 160 -15.19 8.75 -0.20
C ASN A 160 -15.03 9.48 -1.55
N VAL A 161 -14.28 8.94 -2.51
CA VAL A 161 -14.32 9.46 -3.89
C VAL A 161 -15.76 9.31 -4.40
N PRO A 162 -16.33 10.31 -5.10
CA PRO A 162 -17.73 10.29 -5.50
C PRO A 162 -18.00 9.39 -6.72
N TRP A 163 -17.68 8.09 -6.60
CA TRP A 163 -17.73 7.08 -7.67
C TRP A 163 -19.05 7.04 -8.43
N LYS A 164 -20.18 7.19 -7.72
CA LYS A 164 -21.52 7.20 -8.33
C LYS A 164 -21.82 8.48 -9.11
N ILE A 165 -21.25 9.61 -8.68
CA ILE A 165 -21.36 10.88 -9.41
C ILE A 165 -20.52 10.80 -10.69
N LEU A 166 -19.31 10.22 -10.61
CA LEU A 166 -18.45 9.94 -11.75
C LEU A 166 -19.15 9.01 -12.77
N ASP A 167 -19.67 7.86 -12.34
CA ASP A 167 -20.37 6.88 -13.20
C ASP A 167 -21.69 7.43 -13.78
N LYS A 168 -22.35 8.37 -13.08
CA LYS A 168 -23.58 9.03 -13.57
C LYS A 168 -23.31 9.89 -14.81
N HIS A 169 -22.23 10.66 -14.81
CA HIS A 169 -21.97 11.66 -15.85
C HIS A 169 -21.01 11.22 -16.94
N CYS A 170 -20.02 10.41 -16.59
CA CYS A 170 -19.01 9.95 -17.54
C CYS A 170 -19.49 8.73 -18.33
N ASP A 171 -18.97 8.59 -19.55
CA ASP A 171 -19.18 7.40 -20.39
C ASP A 171 -18.15 6.31 -20.10
N LEU A 172 -16.96 6.70 -19.64
CA LEU A 172 -15.79 5.83 -19.53
C LEU A 172 -15.08 6.01 -18.18
N ALA A 173 -14.63 4.90 -17.60
CA ALA A 173 -13.83 4.87 -16.38
C ALA A 173 -12.40 4.39 -16.67
N PHE A 174 -11.40 5.11 -16.19
CA PHE A 174 -9.98 4.79 -16.40
C PHE A 174 -9.26 4.58 -15.05
N PRO A 175 -9.37 3.40 -14.43
CA PRO A 175 -8.67 3.16 -13.18
C PRO A 175 -7.14 3.11 -13.37
N GLN A 176 -6.42 3.81 -12.51
CA GLN A 176 -4.96 3.84 -12.48
C GLN A 176 -4.41 2.59 -11.79
N ILE A 177 -3.80 1.67 -12.55
CA ILE A 177 -3.24 0.41 -12.04
C ILE A 177 -1.73 0.44 -12.20
N TYR A 178 -1.06 1.10 -11.25
CA TYR A 178 0.38 1.37 -11.28
C TYR A 178 1.12 0.69 -10.10
N PHE A 179 0.83 -0.56 -9.79
CA PHE A 179 1.40 -1.25 -8.61
C PHE A 179 2.93 -1.27 -8.63
N GLU A 180 3.51 -1.45 -9.80
CA GLU A 180 4.95 -1.42 -10.04
C GLU A 180 5.59 -0.06 -9.69
N LYS A 181 4.88 1.06 -9.84
CA LYS A 181 5.37 2.40 -9.47
C LYS A 181 5.44 2.61 -7.96
N PHE A 182 4.62 1.88 -7.21
CA PHE A 182 4.64 1.87 -5.75
C PHE A 182 5.56 0.77 -5.18
N ARG A 183 6.36 0.13 -6.05
CA ARG A 183 7.27 -0.99 -5.72
C ARG A 183 6.55 -2.19 -5.08
N PHE A 184 5.27 -2.38 -5.41
CA PHE A 184 4.66 -3.70 -5.28
C PHE A 184 5.20 -4.62 -6.39
N LYS A 185 4.79 -5.90 -6.40
CA LYS A 185 5.14 -6.81 -7.49
C LYS A 185 4.69 -6.22 -8.83
N ALA A 186 5.25 -6.73 -9.93
CA ALA A 186 4.79 -6.37 -11.27
C ALA A 186 3.26 -6.51 -11.33
N THR A 187 2.57 -5.47 -11.80
CA THR A 187 1.13 -5.53 -12.04
C THR A 187 0.86 -6.77 -12.86
N ASN A 188 0.01 -7.67 -12.36
CA ASN A 188 -0.32 -8.92 -13.04
C ASN A 188 -1.79 -8.96 -13.45
N GLN A 189 -2.15 -9.94 -14.29
CA GLN A 189 -3.50 -10.08 -14.82
C GLN A 189 -4.57 -10.20 -13.72
N GLU A 190 -4.26 -10.86 -12.60
CA GLU A 190 -5.22 -11.04 -11.50
C GLU A 190 -5.52 -9.70 -10.79
N GLU A 191 -4.50 -8.87 -10.58
CA GLU A 191 -4.66 -7.53 -9.98
C GLU A 191 -5.48 -6.59 -10.88
N VAL A 192 -5.31 -6.71 -12.20
CA VAL A 192 -6.13 -5.95 -13.15
C VAL A 192 -7.59 -6.42 -13.12
N GLN A 193 -7.80 -7.74 -13.07
CA GLN A 193 -9.15 -8.31 -12.95
C GLN A 193 -9.81 -7.94 -11.62
N GLU A 194 -9.05 -7.88 -10.53
CA GLU A 194 -9.57 -7.53 -9.22
C GLU A 194 -9.94 -6.04 -9.13
N CYS A 195 -9.13 -5.15 -9.72
CA CYS A 195 -9.49 -3.75 -9.92
C CYS A 195 -10.85 -3.60 -10.62
N ILE A 196 -11.05 -4.30 -11.74
CA ILE A 196 -12.30 -4.27 -12.50
C ILE A 196 -13.47 -4.80 -11.65
N LYS A 197 -13.26 -5.91 -10.92
CA LYS A 197 -14.28 -6.48 -10.02
C LYS A 197 -14.64 -5.52 -8.89
N SER A 198 -13.67 -4.81 -8.29
CA SER A 198 -13.92 -3.84 -7.22
C SER A 198 -14.83 -2.70 -7.68
N HIS A 199 -14.59 -2.17 -8.87
CA HIS A 199 -15.49 -1.18 -9.48
C HIS A 199 -16.90 -1.74 -9.73
N LYS A 200 -17.01 -2.99 -10.20
CA LYS A 200 -18.31 -3.65 -10.39
C LYS A 200 -19.04 -3.96 -9.08
N ARG A 201 -18.33 -4.26 -7.98
CA ARG A 201 -18.91 -4.44 -6.64
C ARG A 201 -19.55 -3.17 -6.10
N LEU A 202 -18.99 -2.00 -6.42
CA LEU A 202 -19.64 -0.71 -6.16
C LEU A 202 -20.86 -0.46 -7.05
N GLY A 203 -21.16 -1.34 -8.02
CA GLY A 203 -22.26 -1.18 -8.96
C GLY A 203 -22.01 -0.11 -10.02
N LEU A 204 -20.76 0.13 -10.40
CA LEU A 204 -20.41 1.05 -11.49
C LEU A 204 -20.66 0.37 -12.84
N THR A 205 -21.40 1.04 -13.71
CA THR A 205 -21.99 0.41 -14.90
C THR A 205 -21.22 0.70 -16.18
N LYS A 206 -20.47 1.80 -16.21
CA LYS A 206 -19.76 2.24 -17.42
C LYS A 206 -18.63 1.28 -17.82
N PRO A 207 -18.22 1.29 -19.11
CA PRO A 207 -16.99 0.65 -19.57
C PRO A 207 -15.79 1.06 -18.69
N ILE A 208 -15.02 0.06 -18.26
CA ILE A 208 -13.81 0.24 -17.45
C ILE A 208 -12.61 -0.08 -18.33
N LEU A 209 -11.76 0.92 -18.54
CA LEU A 209 -10.62 0.92 -19.45
C LEU A 209 -9.33 1.18 -18.65
N PRO A 210 -8.67 0.14 -18.10
CA PRO A 210 -7.53 0.31 -17.21
C PRO A 210 -6.37 1.10 -17.81
N ILE A 211 -5.65 1.82 -16.96
CA ILE A 211 -4.37 2.44 -17.31
C ILE A 211 -3.23 1.62 -16.69
N PHE A 212 -2.26 1.21 -17.51
CA PHE A 212 -1.06 0.49 -17.09
C PHE A 212 0.16 1.39 -17.05
N GLY A 213 1.03 1.27 -16.04
CA GLY A 213 2.34 1.91 -16.06
C GLY A 213 3.35 1.08 -16.84
N SER A 214 4.14 1.71 -17.73
CA SER A 214 5.19 1.01 -18.49
C SER A 214 6.61 1.23 -17.94
N GLU A 215 6.74 1.94 -16.81
CA GLU A 215 7.99 2.60 -16.38
C GLU A 215 8.75 1.86 -15.27
N SER A 216 8.45 0.61 -14.98
CA SER A 216 9.01 -0.11 -13.83
C SER A 216 10.54 -0.26 -13.83
N ASP A 217 11.20 -0.04 -14.96
CA ASP A 217 12.67 -0.03 -15.03
C ASP A 217 13.13 0.92 -16.15
N ALA A 218 13.84 2.00 -15.80
CA ALA A 218 14.47 2.88 -16.80
C ALA A 218 15.57 2.16 -17.62
N LYS A 219 16.03 0.99 -17.18
CA LYS A 219 16.99 0.11 -17.86
C LYS A 219 16.29 -0.98 -18.71
N GLN A 220 15.08 -1.41 -18.33
CA GLN A 220 14.26 -2.40 -19.04
C GLN A 220 12.77 -1.97 -19.05
N PRO A 221 12.41 -0.95 -19.85
CA PRO A 221 11.02 -0.54 -19.98
C PRO A 221 10.14 -1.72 -20.39
N ALA A 222 8.85 -1.71 -20.00
CA ALA A 222 7.92 -2.77 -20.36
C ALA A 222 8.03 -3.06 -21.86
N SER A 223 8.39 -4.30 -22.18
CA SER A 223 8.66 -4.72 -23.54
C SER A 223 7.41 -4.53 -24.40
N ALA A 224 7.61 -4.35 -25.71
CA ALA A 224 6.49 -4.34 -26.65
C ALA A 224 5.61 -5.59 -26.52
N SER A 225 6.18 -6.74 -26.13
CA SER A 225 5.45 -7.97 -25.83
C SER A 225 4.58 -7.89 -24.58
N GLU A 226 5.07 -7.31 -23.48
CA GLU A 226 4.30 -7.15 -22.24
C GLU A 226 3.16 -6.15 -22.43
N LEU A 227 3.45 -5.02 -23.06
CA LEU A 227 2.44 -4.04 -23.40
C LEU A 227 1.40 -4.64 -24.35
N LYS A 228 1.83 -5.37 -25.39
CA LYS A 228 0.91 -6.08 -26.29
C LYS A 228 0.07 -7.13 -25.57
N PHE A 229 0.63 -7.86 -24.60
CA PHE A 229 -0.13 -8.80 -23.77
C PHE A 229 -1.26 -8.09 -23.00
N TYR A 230 -0.98 -6.96 -22.37
CA TYR A 230 -2.00 -6.20 -21.64
C TYR A 230 -3.05 -5.57 -22.55
N LEU A 231 -2.63 -4.97 -23.65
CA LEU A 231 -3.54 -4.39 -24.64
C LEU A 231 -4.45 -5.48 -25.24
N THR A 232 -3.90 -6.65 -25.59
CA THR A 232 -4.71 -7.76 -26.11
C THR A 232 -5.62 -8.41 -25.06
N SER A 233 -5.18 -8.52 -23.81
CA SER A 233 -5.95 -9.13 -22.73
C SER A 233 -7.07 -8.23 -22.22
N PHE A 234 -6.90 -6.91 -22.37
CA PHE A 234 -7.82 -5.87 -21.88
C PHE A 234 -8.10 -4.85 -22.99
N PRO A 235 -9.05 -5.13 -23.90
CA PRO A 235 -9.46 -4.22 -24.96
C PRO A 235 -9.80 -2.81 -24.45
N GLY A 236 -9.35 -1.78 -25.18
CA GLY A 236 -9.56 -0.37 -24.83
C GLY A 236 -8.77 0.16 -23.64
N SER A 237 -7.96 -0.69 -23.01
CA SER A 237 -6.97 -0.25 -22.03
C SER A 237 -5.94 0.70 -22.64
N SER A 238 -5.24 1.42 -21.77
CA SER A 238 -4.30 2.45 -22.15
C SER A 238 -3.01 2.36 -21.34
N ILE A 239 -1.97 2.98 -21.86
CA ILE A 239 -0.65 2.94 -21.25
C ILE A 239 -0.27 4.34 -20.79
N TRP A 240 0.12 4.42 -19.52
CA TRP A 240 0.84 5.55 -18.97
C TRP A 240 2.30 5.48 -19.44
N ARG A 241 2.55 6.19 -20.56
CA ARG A 241 3.80 6.34 -21.36
C ARG A 241 4.28 5.07 -22.09
N VAL A 242 4.96 5.23 -23.24
CA VAL A 242 5.88 4.25 -23.87
C VAL A 242 6.99 5.03 -24.61
N PRO A 243 8.28 4.82 -24.30
CA PRO A 243 9.37 5.05 -25.27
C PRO A 243 10.09 3.72 -25.59
N ASN A 244 10.37 3.45 -26.88
CA ASN A 244 11.02 2.22 -27.33
C ASN A 244 12.52 2.40 -27.62
N SER A 245 13.27 1.37 -27.21
CA SER A 245 14.64 0.98 -27.58
C SER A 245 15.74 2.05 -27.58
N GLY A 246 16.53 2.05 -26.49
CA GLY A 246 17.98 2.32 -26.59
C GLY A 246 18.46 3.77 -26.42
N GLU A 247 17.57 4.74 -26.21
CA GLU A 247 17.99 6.12 -25.94
C GLU A 247 17.27 6.65 -24.68
N SER A 248 18.05 6.83 -23.60
CA SER A 248 17.63 7.61 -22.45
C SER A 248 17.55 9.09 -22.82
N GLY A 249 16.45 9.76 -22.46
CA GLY A 249 16.33 11.20 -22.61
C GLY A 249 15.14 11.78 -21.84
N GLU A 250 15.41 12.21 -20.61
CA GLU A 250 14.69 13.29 -19.92
C GLU A 250 13.24 13.03 -19.49
N ALA A 251 13.03 12.07 -18.60
CA ALA A 251 12.00 12.22 -17.60
C ALA A 251 12.69 12.54 -16.28
N TRP A 252 12.66 13.83 -15.91
CA TRP A 252 13.41 14.46 -14.82
C TRP A 252 14.87 14.76 -15.19
N ASN A 253 15.35 15.95 -14.81
CA ASN A 253 16.69 16.49 -15.05
C ASN A 253 17.84 15.56 -14.56
N LEU A 254 18.19 14.50 -15.28
CA LEU A 254 19.36 13.65 -15.02
C LEU A 254 20.09 13.34 -16.33
N LYS A 255 21.41 13.58 -16.35
CA LYS A 255 22.30 13.34 -17.51
C LYS A 255 22.89 11.92 -17.44
N TYR A 256 22.87 11.21 -18.56
CA TYR A 256 23.57 9.94 -18.77
C TYR A 256 24.72 10.14 -19.75
N ASP A 257 25.86 9.46 -19.55
CA ASP A 257 27.00 9.52 -20.49
C ASP A 257 27.00 8.34 -21.49
N SER A 258 27.93 8.38 -22.44
CA SER A 258 28.05 7.48 -23.61
C SER A 258 28.26 5.99 -23.31
N ARG A 259 28.20 5.58 -22.03
CA ARG A 259 28.28 4.17 -21.58
C ARG A 259 27.05 3.69 -20.80
N GLY A 260 25.98 4.49 -20.73
CA GLY A 260 24.68 4.03 -20.23
C GLY A 260 24.59 3.74 -18.72
N MET A 261 25.46 4.34 -17.90
CA MET A 261 25.37 4.27 -16.44
C MET A 261 25.09 5.66 -15.85
N VAL A 262 24.21 5.71 -14.85
CA VAL A 262 24.45 6.63 -13.72
C VAL A 262 25.77 6.17 -13.15
N GLU A 263 26.75 7.06 -13.05
CA GLU A 263 27.94 6.81 -12.26
C GLU A 263 27.47 6.11 -10.97
N ILE A 264 27.92 4.85 -10.78
CA ILE A 264 27.62 3.92 -9.68
C ILE A 264 26.86 2.62 -10.10
N GLY A 265 27.64 1.64 -10.60
CA GLY A 265 27.58 0.20 -10.25
C GLY A 265 26.34 -0.64 -10.60
N GLY A 266 26.48 -1.59 -11.52
CA GLY A 266 25.45 -2.57 -11.92
C GLY A 266 25.07 -3.55 -10.79
N ILE A 267 23.85 -4.12 -10.88
CA ILE A 267 23.27 -5.03 -9.88
C ILE A 267 22.53 -6.18 -10.60
N GLU A 268 23.00 -7.43 -10.43
CA GLU A 268 22.43 -8.74 -10.79
C GLU A 268 21.59 -9.33 -9.62
N ALA A 269 20.85 -10.43 -9.81
CA ALA A 269 20.06 -11.03 -8.72
C ALA A 269 20.92 -11.53 -7.51
N SER A 270 22.15 -11.96 -7.77
CA SER A 270 23.16 -12.31 -6.75
C SER A 270 23.65 -11.09 -5.95
N ASP A 271 23.41 -9.87 -6.45
CA ASP A 271 23.81 -8.64 -5.77
C ASP A 271 22.84 -8.21 -4.65
N PHE A 272 21.76 -8.97 -4.44
CA PHE A 272 20.85 -8.87 -3.29
C PHE A 272 21.11 -9.95 -2.24
N GLU A 273 22.06 -10.86 -2.47
CA GLU A 273 22.54 -11.76 -1.41
C GLU A 273 23.41 -10.96 -0.45
N LEU A 274 22.99 -10.89 0.81
CA LEU A 274 23.80 -10.26 1.84
C LEU A 274 24.98 -11.18 2.17
N PRO A 275 26.25 -10.71 2.01
CA PRO A 275 27.40 -11.49 2.47
C PRO A 275 27.36 -11.65 4.00
N ALA A 276 28.16 -12.56 4.55
CA ALA A 276 28.29 -12.66 5.99
C ALA A 276 28.72 -11.31 6.60
N LEU A 277 27.98 -10.81 7.59
CA LEU A 277 28.33 -9.56 8.26
C LEU A 277 29.61 -9.76 9.09
N THR A 278 30.71 -9.13 8.68
CA THR A 278 32.02 -9.24 9.36
C THR A 278 32.32 -8.06 10.29
N ARG A 279 31.56 -6.97 10.22
CA ARG A 279 31.70 -5.76 11.04
C ARG A 279 30.39 -4.96 11.07
N ILE A 280 30.24 -4.06 12.03
CA ILE A 280 29.11 -3.11 12.09
C ILE A 280 29.30 -2.02 11.03
N LEU A 281 28.25 -1.75 10.24
CA LEU A 281 28.26 -0.67 9.24
C LEU A 281 27.53 0.57 9.79
N ARG A 282 28.12 1.75 9.64
CA ARG A 282 27.57 3.03 10.12
C ARG A 282 28.12 4.21 9.34
N GLN A 283 27.63 5.41 9.61
CA GLN A 283 28.08 6.61 8.90
C GLN A 283 29.61 6.71 8.83
N GLY A 284 30.15 6.93 7.63
CA GLY A 284 31.58 6.96 7.33
C GLY A 284 32.23 5.60 7.06
N THR A 285 31.48 4.49 7.21
CA THR A 285 31.94 3.15 6.80
C THR A 285 31.93 3.05 5.28
N LYS A 286 32.99 2.46 4.70
CA LYS A 286 33.08 2.25 3.24
C LYS A 286 33.41 0.82 2.87
N GLY A 287 32.86 0.30 1.77
CA GLY A 287 33.20 -1.04 1.25
C GLY A 287 32.05 -1.74 0.53
N GLU A 288 32.32 -2.97 0.06
CA GLU A 288 31.35 -3.80 -0.67
C GLU A 288 30.18 -4.28 0.19
N ASP A 289 30.39 -4.42 1.51
CA ASP A 289 29.34 -4.69 2.50
C ASP A 289 28.33 -3.53 2.60
N VAL A 290 28.81 -2.28 2.52
CA VAL A 290 27.95 -1.09 2.44
C VAL A 290 27.18 -1.04 1.13
N LYS A 291 27.80 -1.42 0.00
CA LYS A 291 27.08 -1.53 -1.27
C LYS A 291 25.96 -2.56 -1.18
N ALA A 292 26.24 -3.76 -0.68
CA ALA A 292 25.22 -4.81 -0.50
C ALA A 292 24.04 -4.32 0.36
N LEU A 293 24.34 -3.63 1.46
CA LEU A 293 23.33 -3.01 2.31
C LEU A 293 22.48 -1.98 1.56
N GLN A 294 23.10 -1.03 0.86
CA GLN A 294 22.42 0.02 0.10
C GLN A 294 21.52 -0.58 -0.98
N ARG A 295 21.95 -1.66 -1.63
CA ARG A 295 21.15 -2.40 -2.63
C ARG A 295 19.89 -2.99 -2.01
N VAL A 296 20.02 -3.70 -0.89
CA VAL A 296 18.88 -4.36 -0.23
C VAL A 296 17.92 -3.33 0.38
N LEU A 297 18.41 -2.27 1.03
CA LEU A 297 17.57 -1.20 1.55
C LEU A 297 16.80 -0.46 0.45
N ASN A 298 17.46 -0.20 -0.68
CA ASN A 298 16.81 0.40 -1.84
C ASN A 298 15.75 -0.55 -2.43
N ALA A 299 16.04 -1.84 -2.57
CA ALA A 299 15.06 -2.82 -3.04
C ALA A 299 13.81 -2.89 -2.14
N LEU A 300 13.99 -2.78 -0.82
CA LEU A 300 12.90 -2.77 0.15
C LEU A 300 12.16 -1.43 0.29
N GLY A 301 12.58 -0.40 -0.46
CA GLY A 301 11.89 0.88 -0.59
C GLY A 301 12.32 2.00 0.37
N PHE A 302 13.49 1.90 1.02
CA PHE A 302 13.92 2.84 2.07
C PHE A 302 14.80 4.00 1.61
N ASN A 303 15.14 4.09 0.32
CA ASN A 303 15.93 5.15 -0.30
C ASN A 303 17.27 5.45 0.42
N ALA A 304 18.23 4.53 0.30
CA ALA A 304 19.59 4.63 0.84
C ALA A 304 20.52 5.57 0.06
N GLY A 305 19.99 6.30 -0.93
CA GLY A 305 20.79 7.08 -1.87
C GLY A 305 21.48 6.17 -2.91
N VAL A 306 22.56 6.67 -3.50
CA VAL A 306 23.28 5.94 -4.55
C VAL A 306 24.16 4.83 -3.96
N VAL A 307 24.33 3.72 -4.66
CA VAL A 307 25.03 2.51 -4.17
C VAL A 307 26.55 2.61 -4.35
N ASP A 308 27.16 3.64 -3.77
CA ASP A 308 28.57 3.97 -3.94
C ASP A 308 29.50 3.20 -2.98
N GLY A 309 28.92 2.53 -1.97
CA GLY A 309 29.66 1.87 -0.92
C GLY A 309 30.19 2.82 0.13
N ASP A 310 29.69 4.06 0.18
CA ASP A 310 29.93 5.02 1.24
C ASP A 310 28.67 5.15 2.09
N PHE A 311 28.78 4.82 3.38
CA PHE A 311 27.66 4.91 4.30
C PHE A 311 27.47 6.38 4.67
N GLY A 312 26.78 7.13 3.82
CA GLY A 312 26.47 8.55 4.00
C GLY A 312 25.09 8.79 4.64
N GLU A 313 24.70 10.06 4.74
CA GLU A 313 23.47 10.51 5.42
C GLU A 313 22.20 9.85 4.86
N ASN A 314 22.12 9.62 3.55
CA ASN A 314 20.98 8.93 2.92
C ASN A 314 20.92 7.44 3.27
N THR A 315 22.08 6.77 3.33
CA THR A 315 22.15 5.36 3.73
C THR A 315 21.80 5.20 5.20
N GLU A 316 22.28 6.10 6.05
CA GLU A 316 21.88 6.13 7.45
C GLU A 316 20.39 6.39 7.62
N ALA A 317 19.83 7.37 6.90
CA ALA A 317 18.40 7.65 6.92
C ALA A 317 17.57 6.44 6.49
N ALA A 318 18.02 5.70 5.47
CA ALA A 318 17.37 4.47 5.02
C ALA A 318 17.53 3.29 5.98
N VAL A 319 18.69 3.13 6.61
CA VAL A 319 18.90 2.13 7.68
C VAL A 319 17.98 2.44 8.84
N ARG A 320 17.92 3.69 9.28
CA ARG A 320 17.01 4.13 10.33
C ARG A 320 15.56 3.92 9.91
N ALA A 321 15.17 4.23 8.68
CA ALA A 321 13.82 3.99 8.17
C ALA A 321 13.48 2.49 8.08
N PHE A 322 14.45 1.66 7.69
CA PHE A 322 14.31 0.21 7.66
C PHE A 322 14.20 -0.38 9.06
N GLN A 323 15.10 -0.05 9.97
CA GLN A 323 15.05 -0.45 11.38
C GLN A 323 13.72 0.01 12.00
N ALA A 324 13.29 1.22 11.66
CA ALA A 324 12.00 1.76 12.06
C ALA A 324 10.83 0.95 11.49
N ARG A 325 10.88 0.49 10.23
CA ARG A 325 9.83 -0.38 9.66
C ARG A 325 9.87 -1.81 10.21
N ALA A 326 11.05 -2.39 10.30
CA ALA A 326 11.33 -3.75 10.78
C ALA A 326 11.16 -3.92 12.30
N GLY A 327 11.01 -2.82 13.06
CA GLY A 327 10.73 -2.87 14.49
C GLY A 327 11.94 -3.31 15.33
N ILE A 328 13.15 -2.93 14.90
CA ILE A 328 14.42 -3.19 15.60
C ILE A 328 15.07 -1.86 16.00
N THR A 329 16.16 -1.88 16.78
CA THR A 329 16.85 -0.68 17.26
C THR A 329 17.18 0.27 16.12
N ILE A 330 16.76 1.54 16.22
CA ILE A 330 16.94 2.58 15.19
C ILE A 330 18.21 3.38 15.51
N ASP A 331 19.34 2.71 15.54
CA ASP A 331 20.63 3.32 15.85
C ASP A 331 21.34 3.87 14.61
N GLY A 332 20.84 3.55 13.40
CA GLY A 332 21.50 3.92 12.15
C GLY A 332 22.75 3.10 11.89
N GLU A 333 23.02 2.09 12.72
CA GLU A 333 24.10 1.13 12.57
C GLU A 333 23.54 -0.22 12.12
N VAL A 334 24.30 -0.93 11.30
CA VAL A 334 23.89 -2.23 10.77
C VAL A 334 24.71 -3.32 11.42
N GLY A 335 24.17 -3.82 12.53
CA GLY A 335 24.65 -5.01 13.24
C GLY A 335 23.90 -6.29 12.85
N PRO A 336 24.20 -7.44 13.50
CA PRO A 336 23.67 -8.75 13.13
C PRO A 336 22.13 -8.84 13.10
N GLN A 337 21.45 -8.11 13.99
CA GLN A 337 19.98 -8.07 14.03
C GLN A 337 19.40 -7.38 12.80
N THR A 338 19.94 -6.22 12.41
CA THR A 338 19.55 -5.50 11.20
C THR A 338 19.85 -6.33 9.96
N TRP A 339 21.04 -6.94 9.90
CA TRP A 339 21.49 -7.75 8.78
C TRP A 339 20.62 -8.99 8.53
N LYS A 340 20.31 -9.75 9.58
CA LYS A 340 19.45 -10.94 9.46
C LYS A 340 18.02 -10.60 9.04
N THR A 341 17.51 -9.45 9.46
CA THR A 341 16.14 -9.01 9.15
C THR A 341 16.01 -8.52 7.69
N LEU A 342 17.13 -8.21 7.04
CA LEU A 342 17.17 -7.81 5.64
C LEU A 342 17.13 -9.02 4.66
N ASP A 343 17.33 -10.26 5.13
CA ASP A 343 17.37 -11.47 4.28
C ASP A 343 15.97 -12.07 4.02
N PRO A 344 15.47 -12.06 2.77
CA PRO A 344 14.14 -12.55 2.40
C PRO A 344 14.02 -14.08 2.32
N ASN A 345 15.11 -14.85 2.36
CA ASN A 345 15.11 -16.32 2.21
C ASN A 345 15.20 -17.08 3.54
N ALA A 346 15.12 -16.40 4.67
CA ALA A 346 15.13 -17.04 5.98
C ALA A 346 13.85 -17.89 6.19
N PRO A 347 13.95 -19.21 6.45
CA PRO A 347 12.78 -20.06 6.65
C PRO A 347 11.98 -19.65 7.91
N LYS A 348 10.65 -19.49 7.79
CA LYS A 348 9.71 -19.37 8.91
C LYS A 348 9.06 -20.72 9.19
N SER A 349 9.60 -21.49 10.13
CA SER A 349 9.02 -22.78 10.52
C SER A 349 8.11 -22.66 11.74
N ILE A 350 6.98 -23.38 11.71
CA ILE A 350 6.30 -23.87 12.92
C ILE A 350 7.27 -24.86 13.58
N ILE A 351 7.99 -24.42 14.60
CA ILE A 351 8.89 -25.24 15.41
C ILE A 351 8.03 -25.91 16.49
N PRO A 352 8.17 -27.22 16.76
CA PRO A 352 7.75 -27.79 18.03
C PRO A 352 8.28 -26.90 19.15
N VAL A 353 7.37 -26.37 19.98
CA VAL A 353 7.67 -25.53 21.13
C VAL A 353 8.85 -26.13 21.91
N GLU A 354 9.97 -25.40 21.93
CA GLU A 354 11.20 -25.87 22.56
C GLU A 354 10.95 -26.09 24.06
N LYS A 355 11.48 -27.19 24.61
CA LYS A 355 11.30 -27.52 26.03
C LYS A 355 11.81 -26.36 26.89
N GLY A 356 10.90 -25.73 27.65
CA GLY A 356 11.22 -24.58 28.50
C GLY A 356 10.91 -23.20 27.91
N ILE A 357 10.33 -23.11 26.70
CA ILE A 357 9.93 -21.83 26.11
C ILE A 357 8.90 -21.06 26.96
N THR A 358 8.05 -21.76 27.70
CA THR A 358 7.07 -21.15 28.62
C THR A 358 7.76 -20.46 29.80
N ALA A 359 8.82 -21.06 30.35
CA ALA A 359 9.63 -20.40 31.37
C ALA A 359 10.30 -19.14 30.81
N ARG A 360 10.88 -19.22 29.60
CA ARG A 360 11.46 -18.05 28.90
C ARG A 360 10.42 -16.97 28.62
N LEU A 361 9.18 -17.34 28.27
CA LEU A 361 8.08 -16.39 28.10
C LEU A 361 7.82 -15.61 29.39
N ALA A 362 7.76 -16.30 30.53
CA ALA A 362 7.56 -15.64 31.82
C ALA A 362 8.73 -14.76 32.23
N ASP A 363 9.98 -15.22 32.02
CA ASP A 363 11.18 -14.43 32.32
C ASP A 363 11.18 -13.13 31.50
N PHE A 364 10.99 -13.23 30.18
CA PHE A 364 10.92 -12.08 29.30
C PHE A 364 9.77 -11.13 29.68
N ALA A 365 8.57 -11.68 29.93
CA ALA A 365 7.41 -10.87 30.27
C ALA A 365 7.58 -10.16 31.62
N GLU A 366 8.22 -10.80 32.60
CA GLU A 366 8.56 -10.22 33.90
C GLU A 366 9.49 -9.02 33.78
N ASP A 367 10.55 -9.13 32.97
CA ASP A 367 11.49 -8.04 32.71
C ASP A 367 10.84 -6.91 31.90
N GLU A 368 10.07 -7.27 30.87
CA GLU A 368 9.38 -6.31 30.00
C GLU A 368 8.28 -5.56 30.77
N ALA A 369 7.55 -6.24 31.64
CA ALA A 369 6.53 -5.62 32.47
C ALA A 369 7.15 -4.70 33.54
N ALA A 370 8.31 -5.04 34.10
CA ALA A 370 9.02 -4.21 35.09
C ALA A 370 9.42 -2.82 34.55
N LYS A 371 9.40 -2.62 33.23
CA LYS A 371 9.64 -1.32 32.59
C LYS A 371 8.55 -0.29 32.85
N ASN A 372 7.38 -0.69 33.33
CA ASN A 372 6.29 0.22 33.71
C ASN A 372 5.89 1.21 32.59
N LEU A 373 5.83 0.71 31.35
CA LEU A 373 5.57 1.53 30.16
C LEU A 373 4.11 1.93 30.08
N ARG A 374 3.85 3.17 29.67
CA ARG A 374 2.51 3.71 29.43
C ARG A 374 2.34 4.02 27.96
N TRP A 375 1.16 3.74 27.42
CA TRP A 375 0.84 4.15 26.06
C TRP A 375 0.22 5.54 26.05
N THR A 376 0.89 6.49 25.42
CA THR A 376 0.43 7.90 25.32
C THR A 376 0.28 8.35 23.88
N GLY A 377 0.26 7.40 22.93
CA GLY A 377 0.20 7.65 21.50
C GLY A 377 1.32 6.93 20.74
N VAL A 378 1.35 7.17 19.43
CA VAL A 378 2.22 6.49 18.46
C VAL A 378 3.72 6.67 18.69
N SER A 379 4.11 7.58 19.58
CA SER A 379 5.48 7.89 19.96
C SER A 379 5.90 7.29 21.31
N SER A 380 4.96 6.71 22.08
CA SER A 380 5.28 6.08 23.35
C SER A 380 6.00 4.75 23.16
N GLU A 381 6.88 4.37 24.09
CA GLU A 381 7.61 3.09 23.97
C GLU A 381 6.66 1.89 23.94
N ALA A 382 5.50 1.98 24.61
CA ALA A 382 4.47 0.95 24.57
C ALA A 382 3.85 0.76 23.17
N GLU A 383 4.05 1.68 22.21
CA GLU A 383 3.58 1.52 20.83
C GLU A 383 4.16 0.28 20.15
N LYS A 384 5.35 -0.18 20.57
CA LYS A 384 5.97 -1.39 20.02
C LYS A 384 5.08 -2.63 20.13
N TYR A 385 4.18 -2.67 21.11
CA TYR A 385 3.22 -3.75 21.27
C TYR A 385 2.09 -3.68 20.23
N LEU A 386 1.64 -2.47 19.89
CA LEU A 386 0.42 -2.22 19.11
C LEU A 386 0.68 -2.11 17.61
N LYS A 387 1.89 -1.69 17.23
CA LYS A 387 2.25 -1.35 15.85
C LYS A 387 1.95 -2.45 14.83
N ILE A 388 2.24 -3.72 15.16
CA ILE A 388 2.07 -4.85 14.24
C ILE A 388 0.61 -5.10 13.87
N PHE A 389 -0.33 -4.65 14.72
CA PHE A 389 -1.76 -4.86 14.50
C PHE A 389 -2.42 -3.76 13.67
N ARG A 390 -1.70 -2.68 13.32
CA ARG A 390 -2.26 -1.57 12.54
C ARG A 390 -2.73 -2.01 11.15
N GLU A 391 -1.87 -2.72 10.40
CA GLU A 391 -2.23 -3.22 9.07
C GLU A 391 -3.29 -4.34 9.13
N PRO A 392 -3.22 -5.32 10.05
CA PRO A 392 -4.29 -6.30 10.25
C PRO A 392 -5.65 -5.68 10.57
N MET A 393 -5.70 -4.66 11.45
CA MET A 393 -6.93 -3.95 11.78
C MET A 393 -7.45 -3.13 10.59
N PHE A 394 -6.55 -2.55 9.80
CA PHE A 394 -6.88 -1.88 8.55
C PHE A 394 -7.52 -2.84 7.55
N ARG A 395 -6.93 -4.03 7.33
CA ARG A 395 -7.50 -5.08 6.47
C ARG A 395 -8.90 -5.52 6.89
N LEU A 396 -9.20 -5.49 8.19
CA LEU A 396 -10.50 -5.88 8.73
C LEU A 396 -11.54 -4.74 8.68
N GLY A 397 -11.19 -3.56 8.17
CA GLY A 397 -12.11 -2.42 8.10
C GLY A 397 -12.47 -1.83 9.46
N HIS A 398 -11.68 -2.09 10.50
CA HIS A 398 -11.90 -1.59 11.86
C HIS A 398 -11.39 -0.15 12.04
N ILE A 399 -11.65 0.75 11.08
CA ILE A 399 -11.06 2.10 11.03
C ILE A 399 -12.06 3.15 11.53
N GLY A 400 -11.64 4.00 12.48
CA GLY A 400 -12.43 5.14 12.97
C GLY A 400 -12.85 5.08 14.45
N MET A 401 -12.60 3.97 15.15
CA MET A 401 -12.62 3.98 16.61
C MET A 401 -11.21 4.29 17.11
N MET A 402 -11.01 5.43 17.79
CA MET A 402 -9.79 5.68 18.55
C MET A 402 -9.43 4.41 19.33
N PRO A 403 -8.17 3.96 19.21
CA PRO A 403 -7.85 2.57 18.91
C PRO A 403 -8.51 1.68 19.94
N VAL A 404 -9.56 0.94 19.57
CA VAL A 404 -10.30 -0.03 20.38
C VAL A 404 -9.84 -0.04 21.85
N LEU A 405 -10.37 0.96 22.55
CA LEU A 405 -10.02 1.46 23.86
C LEU A 405 -9.76 0.37 24.90
N TYR A 406 -8.62 0.51 25.59
CA TYR A 406 -8.30 0.00 26.94
C TYR A 406 -7.70 -1.39 27.15
N ASP A 407 -7.31 -2.16 26.12
CA ASP A 407 -6.69 -3.48 26.35
C ASP A 407 -5.46 -3.80 25.46
N TRP A 408 -4.46 -2.91 25.45
CA TRP A 408 -3.12 -3.27 24.93
C TRP A 408 -2.44 -4.41 25.72
N CYS A 409 -3.10 -4.98 26.73
CA CYS A 409 -2.68 -6.20 27.40
C CYS A 409 -2.53 -7.37 26.42
N ALA A 410 -3.44 -7.54 25.46
CA ALA A 410 -3.36 -8.61 24.46
C ALA A 410 -2.20 -8.39 23.49
N ALA A 411 -1.96 -7.14 23.10
CA ALA A 411 -0.83 -6.74 22.29
C ALA A 411 0.52 -6.96 23.02
N PHE A 412 0.57 -6.67 24.33
CA PHE A 412 1.72 -6.96 25.18
C PHE A 412 2.03 -8.46 25.26
N VAL A 413 1.01 -9.30 25.44
CA VAL A 413 1.18 -10.75 25.50
C VAL A 413 1.65 -11.29 24.14
N ASN A 414 1.11 -10.78 23.03
CA ASN A 414 1.56 -11.15 21.68
C ASN A 414 3.04 -10.83 21.49
N TYR A 415 3.44 -9.60 21.83
CA TYR A 415 4.82 -9.15 21.78
C TYR A 415 5.74 -10.06 22.61
N CYS A 416 5.35 -10.42 23.84
CA CYS A 416 6.15 -11.33 24.67
C CYS A 416 6.32 -12.71 24.01
N CYS A 417 5.26 -13.25 23.39
CA CYS A 417 5.31 -14.51 22.66
C CYS A 417 6.28 -14.43 21.46
N GLU A 418 6.15 -13.38 20.64
CA GLU A 418 7.03 -13.14 19.49
C GLU A 418 8.51 -13.10 19.92
N LYS A 419 8.82 -12.40 21.01
CA LYS A 419 10.21 -12.22 21.48
C LYS A 419 10.87 -13.48 22.02
N VAL A 420 10.09 -14.47 22.43
CA VAL A 420 10.64 -15.77 22.82
C VAL A 420 10.54 -16.83 21.73
N GLY A 421 10.04 -16.47 20.55
CA GLY A 421 9.94 -17.35 19.38
C GLY A 421 8.65 -18.19 19.34
N ILE A 422 7.63 -17.80 20.09
CA ILE A 422 6.29 -18.38 19.97
C ILE A 422 5.55 -17.63 18.86
N ASP A 423 5.30 -18.32 17.75
CA ASP A 423 4.61 -17.75 16.59
C ASP A 423 3.10 -17.67 16.84
N ILE A 424 2.58 -16.45 16.87
CA ILE A 424 1.15 -16.15 17.07
C ILE A 424 0.67 -15.40 15.83
N PRO A 425 -0.40 -15.84 15.15
CA PRO A 425 -0.88 -15.15 13.96
C PRO A 425 -1.42 -13.76 14.30
N ASP A 426 -1.25 -12.78 13.42
CA ASP A 426 -1.81 -11.43 13.64
C ASP A 426 -3.34 -11.41 13.70
N ILE A 427 -3.98 -12.32 12.94
CA ILE A 427 -5.44 -12.55 12.89
C ILE A 427 -5.67 -14.06 12.98
N PRO A 428 -6.42 -14.57 13.97
CA PRO A 428 -6.73 -15.97 14.01
C PRO A 428 -7.70 -16.37 12.90
N GLN A 429 -7.38 -17.45 12.20
CA GLN A 429 -8.18 -17.93 11.08
C GLN A 429 -9.63 -18.22 11.52
N GLY A 430 -10.59 -17.55 10.89
CA GLY A 430 -12.03 -17.71 11.16
C GLY A 430 -12.57 -16.78 12.26
N PHE A 431 -11.81 -15.75 12.65
CA PHE A 431 -12.25 -14.72 13.60
C PHE A 431 -11.97 -13.33 13.03
N SER A 432 -12.97 -12.46 13.04
CA SER A 432 -12.89 -11.12 12.42
C SER A 432 -12.35 -10.07 13.40
N ALA A 433 -11.23 -10.36 14.07
CA ALA A 433 -10.51 -9.42 14.92
C ALA A 433 -9.03 -9.83 15.03
N SER A 434 -8.13 -8.87 15.27
CA SER A 434 -6.70 -9.16 15.46
C SER A 434 -6.42 -9.77 16.83
N MET A 435 -5.20 -10.29 17.03
CA MET A 435 -4.73 -10.75 18.35
C MET A 435 -4.46 -9.61 19.36
N ALA A 436 -4.77 -8.36 19.01
CA ALA A 436 -4.85 -7.25 19.96
C ALA A 436 -6.16 -7.23 20.77
N LEU A 437 -7.05 -8.21 20.58
CA LEU A 437 -8.29 -8.38 21.34
C LEU A 437 -8.22 -9.64 22.20
N VAL A 438 -8.62 -9.56 23.48
CA VAL A 438 -8.56 -10.68 24.44
C VAL A 438 -9.42 -11.87 23.98
N GLU A 439 -10.58 -11.61 23.38
CA GLU A 439 -11.46 -12.64 22.83
C GLU A 439 -10.81 -13.43 21.68
N SER A 440 -9.97 -12.79 20.87
CA SER A 440 -9.22 -13.45 19.79
C SER A 440 -8.28 -14.52 20.36
N TRP A 441 -7.66 -14.26 21.52
CA TRP A 441 -6.80 -15.24 22.21
C TRP A 441 -7.57 -16.47 22.69
N LYS A 442 -8.73 -16.28 23.33
CA LYS A 442 -9.57 -17.42 23.77
C LYS A 442 -10.08 -18.21 22.57
N PHE A 443 -10.51 -17.53 21.50
CA PHE A 443 -10.95 -18.19 20.27
C PHE A 443 -9.83 -19.03 19.65
N TRP A 444 -8.66 -18.42 19.44
CA TRP A 444 -7.47 -19.07 18.89
C TRP A 444 -7.02 -20.24 19.76
N ALA A 445 -6.93 -20.06 21.07
CA ALA A 445 -6.49 -21.11 21.99
C ALA A 445 -7.47 -22.28 22.04
N LYS A 446 -8.78 -22.04 22.04
CA LYS A 446 -9.78 -23.12 21.97
C LYS A 446 -9.67 -23.90 20.67
N LYS A 447 -9.54 -23.21 19.54
CA LYS A 447 -9.42 -23.85 18.21
C LYS A 447 -8.17 -24.73 18.10
N ASN A 448 -7.09 -24.36 18.78
CA ASN A 448 -5.81 -25.08 18.76
C ASN A 448 -5.59 -26.00 19.98
N GLY A 449 -6.60 -26.18 20.86
CA GLY A 449 -6.49 -27.08 22.01
C GLY A 449 -5.62 -26.58 23.17
N TYR A 450 -5.28 -25.29 23.20
CA TYR A 450 -4.44 -24.67 24.23
C TYR A 450 -5.24 -24.07 25.41
N TRP A 451 -6.56 -24.00 25.31
CA TRP A 451 -7.42 -23.38 26.33
C TRP A 451 -7.78 -24.32 27.48
N TYR A 452 -7.58 -23.84 28.71
CA TYR A 452 -7.93 -24.52 29.95
C TYR A 452 -8.80 -23.61 30.83
N SER A 453 -10.01 -24.04 31.17
CA SER A 453 -10.89 -23.29 32.07
C SER A 453 -10.31 -23.23 33.49
N LYS A 454 -10.62 -22.19 34.26
CA LYS A 454 -10.18 -22.08 35.66
C LYS A 454 -10.47 -23.37 36.45
N GLY A 455 -9.48 -23.85 37.19
CA GLY A 455 -9.57 -25.08 37.99
C GLY A 455 -9.32 -26.39 37.22
N SER A 456 -9.24 -26.35 35.89
CA SER A 456 -8.93 -27.56 35.09
C SER A 456 -7.44 -27.93 35.08
N ILE A 457 -6.56 -26.97 35.41
CA ILE A 457 -5.12 -27.18 35.53
C ILE A 457 -4.57 -26.42 36.74
N VAL A 458 -3.41 -26.86 37.22
CA VAL A 458 -2.55 -26.03 38.08
C VAL A 458 -1.77 -25.07 37.18
N PRO A 459 -1.90 -23.73 37.37
CA PRO A 459 -1.15 -22.75 36.62
C PRO A 459 0.35 -22.95 36.78
N GLN A 460 1.08 -22.78 35.70
CA GLN A 460 2.54 -22.87 35.65
C GLN A 460 3.11 -21.54 35.17
N ARG A 461 4.36 -21.29 35.55
CA ARG A 461 5.13 -20.17 35.04
C ARG A 461 5.17 -20.27 33.51
N GLY A 462 4.74 -19.21 32.83
CA GLY A 462 4.64 -19.14 31.36
C GLY A 462 3.27 -19.42 30.78
N ASP A 463 2.31 -19.88 31.58
CA ASP A 463 0.93 -19.90 31.12
C ASP A 463 0.45 -18.47 30.86
N ILE A 464 -0.36 -18.30 29.83
CA ILE A 464 -1.07 -17.04 29.61
C ILE A 464 -2.37 -17.11 30.40
N VAL A 465 -2.64 -16.12 31.25
CA VAL A 465 -3.85 -16.05 32.09
C VAL A 465 -4.84 -15.06 31.50
N VAL A 466 -6.12 -15.42 31.49
CA VAL A 466 -7.21 -14.57 31.01
C VAL A 466 -8.18 -14.30 32.16
N PHE A 467 -8.59 -13.03 32.33
CA PHE A 467 -9.43 -12.55 33.41
C PHE A 467 -10.85 -12.21 32.96
N ASP A 468 -11.79 -12.33 33.90
CA ASP A 468 -13.17 -11.88 33.83
C ASP A 468 -13.55 -11.32 35.22
N TRP A 469 -13.51 -9.99 35.34
CA TRP A 469 -13.74 -9.24 36.57
C TRP A 469 -15.22 -9.09 36.88
N GLN A 470 -16.06 -9.01 35.85
CA GLN A 470 -17.51 -8.89 36.02
C GLN A 470 -18.17 -10.24 36.31
N ARG A 471 -17.42 -11.34 36.11
CA ARG A 471 -17.70 -12.74 36.44
C ARG A 471 -18.97 -13.33 35.81
N ASN A 472 -19.76 -12.53 35.08
CA ASN A 472 -21.12 -12.82 34.67
C ASN A 472 -21.55 -12.16 33.33
N ASN A 473 -20.68 -11.43 32.61
CA ASN A 473 -21.09 -10.70 31.39
C ASN A 473 -20.67 -11.39 30.06
N SER A 474 -20.04 -12.57 30.12
CA SER A 474 -19.51 -13.35 28.97
C SER A 474 -18.37 -12.70 28.17
N GLN A 475 -17.97 -11.48 28.52
CA GLN A 475 -16.86 -10.73 27.93
C GLN A 475 -15.59 -10.97 28.75
N LEU A 476 -14.43 -11.00 28.10
CA LEU A 476 -13.15 -11.17 28.80
C LEU A 476 -12.51 -9.80 28.97
N ASP A 477 -12.11 -9.49 30.20
CA ASP A 477 -11.67 -8.13 30.51
C ASP A 477 -10.15 -7.94 30.31
N HIS A 478 -9.33 -8.98 30.47
CA HIS A 478 -7.87 -8.78 30.49
C HIS A 478 -7.06 -10.06 30.27
N ILE A 479 -5.77 -9.89 29.95
CA ILE A 479 -4.84 -11.01 29.71
C ILE A 479 -3.43 -10.69 30.22
N GLY A 480 -2.70 -11.71 30.66
CA GLY A 480 -1.34 -11.60 31.17
C GLY A 480 -0.56 -12.90 31.07
N ILE A 481 0.66 -12.91 31.60
CA ILE A 481 1.54 -14.09 31.64
C ILE A 481 1.81 -14.44 33.10
N VAL A 482 1.66 -15.71 33.46
CA VAL A 482 1.88 -16.22 34.81
C VAL A 482 3.38 -16.26 35.10
N ARG A 483 3.78 -15.60 36.19
CA ARG A 483 5.14 -15.63 36.72
C ARG A 483 5.29 -16.68 37.81
N GLY A 484 4.24 -16.87 38.61
CA GLY A 484 4.28 -17.77 39.76
C GLY A 484 2.89 -18.01 40.33
N TYR A 485 2.68 -19.24 40.78
CA TYR A 485 1.47 -19.63 41.48
C TYR A 485 1.80 -20.72 42.50
N THR A 486 1.36 -20.52 43.74
CA THR A 486 1.39 -21.56 44.78
C THR A 486 0.04 -22.28 44.76
N PRO A 487 -0.01 -23.62 44.57
CA PRO A 487 -1.26 -24.38 44.58
C PRO A 487 -2.09 -24.10 45.84
N GLY A 488 -3.36 -23.76 45.65
CA GLY A 488 -4.29 -23.42 46.74
C GLY A 488 -4.25 -21.96 47.19
N SER A 489 -3.31 -21.15 46.67
CA SER A 489 -3.31 -19.70 46.92
C SER A 489 -4.55 -19.03 46.31
N SER A 490 -5.08 -18.02 47.02
CA SER A 490 -6.12 -17.12 46.51
C SER A 490 -5.59 -16.07 45.54
N THR A 491 -4.27 -16.00 45.35
CA THR A 491 -3.61 -15.04 44.47
C THR A 491 -2.65 -15.70 43.49
N ILE A 492 -2.42 -15.03 42.36
CA ILE A 492 -1.50 -15.44 41.30
C ILE A 492 -0.59 -14.26 40.91
N GLN A 493 0.67 -14.55 40.60
CA GLN A 493 1.64 -13.53 40.17
C GLN A 493 1.72 -13.48 38.65
N THR A 494 1.68 -12.27 38.10
CA THR A 494 1.49 -12.04 36.66
C THR A 494 2.33 -10.88 36.14
N SER A 495 2.73 -10.99 34.88
CA SER A 495 3.26 -9.90 34.05
C SER A 495 2.17 -9.47 33.08
N GLU A 496 1.80 -8.20 33.09
CA GLU A 496 0.66 -7.71 32.30
C GLU A 496 0.99 -6.39 31.62
N GLY A 497 0.38 -6.18 30.46
CA GLY A 497 0.26 -4.86 29.84
C GLY A 497 -1.03 -4.17 30.30
N ASN A 498 -1.07 -2.86 30.17
CA ASN A 498 -2.29 -2.06 30.29
C ASN A 498 -3.12 -2.15 31.58
N LYS A 499 -2.49 -2.34 32.75
CA LYS A 499 -3.23 -2.18 34.01
C LYS A 499 -3.28 -0.70 34.41
N GLY A 500 -4.35 0.00 34.08
CA GLY A 500 -4.40 1.46 34.29
C GLY A 500 -3.40 2.19 33.38
N ASN A 501 -3.31 1.72 32.13
CA ASN A 501 -2.37 2.19 31.12
C ASN A 501 -0.90 2.15 31.57
N ILE A 502 -0.50 1.06 32.22
CA ILE A 502 0.91 0.77 32.53
C ILE A 502 1.18 -0.73 32.37
N SER A 503 2.36 -1.12 31.88
CA SER A 503 2.84 -2.49 32.03
C SER A 503 3.28 -2.71 33.47
N GLY A 504 3.25 -3.93 33.96
CA GLY A 504 3.70 -4.16 35.32
C GLY A 504 3.58 -5.58 35.79
N ASN A 505 4.27 -5.79 36.89
CA ASN A 505 4.34 -7.04 37.62
C ASN A 505 3.33 -6.97 38.77
N PHE A 506 2.31 -7.81 38.73
CA PHE A 506 1.18 -7.73 39.63
C PHE A 506 0.94 -9.04 40.39
N THR A 507 0.21 -8.90 41.49
CA THR A 507 -0.47 -10.01 42.15
C THR A 507 -1.96 -9.83 41.91
N ARG A 508 -2.60 -10.83 41.32
CA ARG A 508 -4.01 -10.83 40.95
C ARG A 508 -4.79 -11.82 41.80
N ASN A 509 -6.08 -11.58 41.97
CA ASN A 509 -6.95 -12.49 42.68
C ASN A 509 -7.34 -13.66 41.76
N MET A 510 -7.15 -14.88 42.23
CA MET A 510 -7.51 -16.10 41.50
C MET A 510 -9.03 -16.21 41.28
N ALA A 511 -9.83 -15.49 42.08
CA ALA A 511 -11.27 -15.37 41.90
C ALA A 511 -11.65 -14.75 40.54
N ASP A 512 -10.83 -13.86 39.99
CA ASP A 512 -11.10 -13.10 38.76
C ASP A 512 -10.59 -13.77 37.48
N VAL A 513 -9.98 -14.96 37.60
CA VAL A 513 -9.45 -15.69 36.45
C VAL A 513 -10.57 -16.44 35.73
N ALA A 514 -10.67 -16.27 34.41
CA ALA A 514 -11.57 -17.04 33.55
C ALA A 514 -10.93 -18.36 33.11
N GLY A 515 -9.63 -18.36 32.83
CA GLY A 515 -8.89 -19.54 32.38
C GLY A 515 -7.45 -19.24 32.01
N PHE A 516 -6.80 -20.25 31.43
CA PHE A 516 -5.39 -20.24 31.06
C PHE A 516 -5.22 -20.74 29.62
N ILE A 517 -4.18 -20.24 28.95
CA ILE A 517 -3.72 -20.71 27.65
C ILE A 517 -2.32 -21.27 27.87
N ARG A 518 -2.13 -22.56 27.60
CA ARG A 518 -0.83 -23.23 27.68
C ARG A 518 -0.42 -23.70 26.29
N ILE A 519 0.58 -23.02 25.75
CA ILE A 519 1.19 -23.33 24.45
C ILE A 519 2.32 -24.32 24.71
N SER A 520 2.22 -25.52 24.14
CA SER A 520 3.08 -26.68 24.45
C SER A 520 3.57 -27.40 23.21
#